data_AF-A0A9P6VT57-F1
#
_entry.id   AF-A0A9P6VT57-F1
#
_cell.length_a   1.000
_cell.length_b   1.000
_cell.length_c   1.000
_cell.angle_alpha   90.00
_cell.angle_beta   90.00
_cell.angle_gamma   90.00
#
_symmetry.space_group_name_H-M   'P 1'
#
loop_
_entity.id
_entity.type
_entity.pdbx_description
1 polymer ?
#
loop_
_entity_poly.entity_id
_entity_poly.type
_entity_poly.pdbx_seq_one_letter_code
_entity_poly.pdbx_strand_id
1 'polypeptide(L)'
;MFMLKIKDVDLVVENLTLETANLLPNIFEIEARNYFKLSQFDQLGDVSKHSFWVSFSQVQCDLKDVAFYIKKKTGFPKITDSGYAD
;
A
#
# COMPACT_ATOMS: atom_id res chain seq x y z
N MET A 1 -9.20 -2.91 15.02
CA MET A 1 -9.47 -4.36 14.90
C MET A 1 -9.56 -4.69 13.42
N PHE A 2 -8.62 -5.47 12.90
CA PHE A 2 -8.61 -5.92 11.50
C PHE A 2 -8.91 -7.42 11.48
N MET A 3 -9.82 -7.86 10.61
CA MET A 3 -10.26 -9.27 10.55
C MET A 3 -10.09 -9.80 9.13
N LEU A 4 -9.26 -10.83 8.98
CA LEU A 4 -9.07 -11.53 7.72
C LEU A 4 -9.83 -12.86 7.77
N LYS A 5 -10.82 -13.02 6.88
CA LYS A 5 -11.59 -14.25 6.77
C LYS A 5 -11.07 -15.09 5.61
N ILE A 6 -10.43 -16.21 5.93
CA ILE A 6 -10.08 -17.25 4.97
C ILE A 6 -11.04 -18.43 5.19
N LYS A 7 -11.29 -19.23 4.16
CA LYS A 7 -12.31 -20.30 4.16
C LYS A 7 -12.18 -21.27 5.35
N ASP A 8 -10.95 -21.54 5.80
CA ASP A 8 -10.65 -22.52 6.84
C ASP A 8 -10.11 -21.90 8.15
N VAL A 9 -9.84 -20.60 8.17
CA VAL A 9 -9.20 -19.90 9.31
C VAL A 9 -9.80 -18.51 9.48
N ASP A 10 -10.19 -18.19 10.71
CA ASP A 10 -10.36 -16.80 11.16
C ASP A 10 -9.05 -16.31 11.76
N LEU A 11 -8.51 -15.21 11.20
CA LEU A 11 -7.42 -14.45 11.79
C LEU A 11 -7.95 -13.09 12.22
N VAL A 12 -7.82 -12.80 13.51
CA VAL A 12 -8.15 -11.50 14.09
C VAL A 12 -6.86 -10.88 14.62
N VAL A 13 -6.57 -9.65 14.19
CA VAL A 13 -5.43 -8.86 14.65
C VAL A 13 -5.96 -7.67 15.44
N GLU A 14 -5.58 -7.59 16.71
CA GLU A 14 -5.93 -6.51 17.62
C GLU A 14 -4.73 -5.59 17.86
N ASN A 15 -5.02 -4.31 18.15
CA ASN A 15 -4.02 -3.28 18.42
C ASN A 15 -2.94 -3.10 17.33
N LEU A 16 -3.35 -3.14 16.07
CA LEU A 16 -2.50 -2.78 14.93
C LEU A 16 -2.11 -1.30 15.02
N THR A 17 -0.95 -1.02 15.64
CA THR A 17 -0.38 0.33 15.69
C THR A 17 0.37 0.56 14.38
N LEU A 18 -0.32 1.08 13.38
CA LEU A 18 0.34 1.49 12.14
C LEU A 18 1.18 2.74 12.43
N GLU A 19 2.49 2.57 12.54
CA GLU A 19 3.40 3.70 12.65
C GLU A 19 3.31 4.52 11.36
N THR A 20 3.05 5.83 11.47
CA THR A 20 2.96 6.72 10.31
C THR A 20 4.28 6.75 9.52
N ALA A 21 5.41 6.50 10.19
CA ALA A 21 6.72 6.31 9.57
C ALA A 21 6.79 5.12 8.60
N ASN A 22 5.95 4.10 8.79
CA ASN A 22 5.84 2.91 7.94
C ASN A 22 4.76 3.06 6.84
N LEU A 23 3.84 4.01 6.99
CA LEU A 23 2.81 4.29 6.00
C LEU A 23 3.30 5.26 4.91
N LEU A 24 4.24 6.13 5.25
CA LEU A 24 4.83 7.04 4.28
C LEU A 24 5.87 6.30 3.43
N PRO A 25 5.79 6.38 2.10
CA PRO A 25 6.81 5.80 1.23
C PRO A 25 8.15 6.51 1.47
N ASN A 26 9.24 5.74 1.54
CA ASN A 26 10.57 6.35 1.66
C ASN A 26 10.90 7.25 0.46
N ILE A 27 10.31 6.96 -0.70
CA ILE A 27 10.55 7.68 -1.94
C ILE A 27 9.21 8.18 -2.50
N PHE A 28 9.12 9.49 -2.63
CA PHE A 28 8.05 10.18 -3.32
C PHE A 28 8.64 10.95 -4.51
N GLU A 29 8.17 10.63 -5.71
CA GLU A 29 8.70 11.20 -6.95
C GLU A 29 7.57 11.82 -7.76
N ILE A 30 7.86 13.02 -8.27
CA ILE A 30 7.01 13.70 -9.25
C ILE A 30 7.91 14.03 -10.45
N GLU A 31 7.56 13.51 -11.62
CA GLU A 31 8.20 13.84 -12.88
C GLU A 31 7.23 14.62 -13.76
N ALA A 32 7.66 15.79 -14.22
CA ALA A 32 6.87 16.65 -15.10
C ALA A 32 7.57 16.80 -16.45
N ARG A 33 6.90 16.36 -17.52
CA ARG A 33 7.36 16.53 -18.91
C ARG A 33 6.52 17.59 -19.59
N ASN A 34 7.15 18.72 -19.88
CA ASN A 34 6.54 19.83 -20.61
C ASN A 34 7.15 19.93 -22.01
N TYR A 35 6.33 19.83 -23.04
CA TYR A 35 6.74 19.99 -24.43
C TYR A 35 5.94 21.11 -25.07
N PHE A 36 6.67 22.12 -25.54
CA PHE A 36 6.13 23.25 -26.28
C PHE A 36 6.80 23.35 -27.63
N LYS A 37 6.00 23.56 -28.66
CA LYS A 37 6.43 23.87 -30.01
C LYS A 37 5.65 25.10 -30.44
N LEU A 38 6.36 26.17 -30.75
CA LEU A 38 5.79 27.38 -31.32
C LEU A 38 6.30 27.53 -32.74
N SER A 39 5.43 27.91 -33.67
CA SER A 39 5.82 28.18 -35.05
C SER A 39 5.39 29.57 -35.49
N GLN A 40 6.27 30.23 -36.24
CA GLN A 40 5.95 31.47 -36.94
C GLN A 40 5.06 31.25 -38.17
N PHE A 41 4.87 29.99 -38.60
CA PHE A 41 4.06 29.63 -39.76
C PHE A 41 2.80 28.90 -39.31
N ASP A 42 1.62 29.47 -39.61
CA ASP A 42 0.31 28.92 -39.25
C ASP A 42 0.12 27.45 -39.67
N GLN A 43 0.74 27.05 -40.77
CA GLN A 43 0.63 25.71 -41.34
C GLN A 43 1.29 24.62 -40.48
N LEU A 44 2.28 24.99 -39.66
CA LEU A 44 3.06 24.05 -38.85
C LEU A 44 2.45 23.82 -37.45
N GLY A 45 1.59 24.75 -37.02
CA GLY A 45 0.81 24.70 -35.79
C GLY A 45 1.62 24.70 -34.50
N ASP A 46 1.03 25.28 -33.46
CA ASP A 46 1.60 25.22 -32.11
C ASP A 46 1.21 23.91 -31.42
N VAL A 47 2.12 23.39 -30.60
CA VAL A 47 1.87 22.18 -29.81
C VAL A 47 2.22 22.48 -28.36
N SER A 48 1.29 22.16 -27.47
CA SER A 48 1.52 22.09 -26.03
C SER A 48 1.16 20.69 -25.54
N LYS A 49 2.10 20.04 -24.86
CA LYS A 49 1.88 18.75 -24.20
C LYS A 49 2.46 18.80 -22.81
N HIS A 50 1.64 18.40 -21.83
CA HIS A 50 2.01 18.30 -20.43
C HIS A 50 1.75 16.88 -19.96
N SER A 51 2.74 16.28 -19.32
CA SER A 51 2.60 14.98 -18.68
C SER A 51 3.17 15.05 -17.28
N PHE A 52 2.45 14.46 -16.34
CA PHE A 52 2.87 14.32 -14.95
C PHE A 52 2.86 12.85 -14.60
N TRP A 53 3.96 12.40 -14.01
CA TRP A 53 4.10 11.07 -13.44
C TRP A 53 4.32 11.24 -11.94
N VAL A 54 3.57 10.49 -11.14
CA VAL A 54 3.69 10.48 -9.68
C VAL A 54 3.94 9.05 -9.27
N SER A 55 5.06 8.80 -8.59
CA SER A 55 5.41 7.48 -8.05
C SER A 55 5.66 7.54 -6.55
N PHE A 56 5.18 6.50 -5.88
CA PHE A 56 5.45 6.22 -4.48
C PHE A 56 6.19 4.88 -4.44
N SER A 57 7.39 4.88 -3.86
CA SER A 57 8.26 3.71 -3.83
C SER A 57 8.73 3.41 -2.41
N GLN A 58 9.07 2.15 -2.17
CA GLN A 58 9.52 1.64 -0.87
C GLN A 58 8.53 1.89 0.29
N VAL A 59 7.24 1.60 0.07
CA VAL A 59 6.27 1.52 1.17
C VAL A 59 6.57 0.25 1.96
N GLN A 60 6.96 0.38 3.24
CA GLN A 60 7.26 -0.74 4.12
C GLN A 60 6.33 -0.71 5.33
N CYS A 61 5.45 -1.70 5.44
CA CYS A 61 4.60 -1.88 6.61
C CYS A 61 5.25 -2.92 7.53
N ASP A 62 5.89 -2.47 8.61
CA ASP A 62 6.38 -3.35 9.67
C ASP A 62 5.36 -3.40 10.80
N LEU A 63 5.05 -4.61 11.28
CA LEU A 63 4.04 -4.88 12.31
C LEU A 63 4.74 -5.46 13.53
N LYS A 64 4.79 -4.71 14.62
CA LYS A 64 5.40 -5.13 15.89
C LYS A 64 4.38 -5.18 17.01
N ASP A 65 4.60 -6.07 17.97
CA ASP A 65 3.77 -6.24 19.17
C ASP A 65 2.28 -6.46 18.87
N VAL A 66 1.97 -7.19 17.80
CA VAL A 66 0.58 -7.43 17.38
C VAL A 66 -0.01 -8.62 18.13
N ALA A 67 -1.14 -8.39 18.80
CA ALA A 67 -1.91 -9.47 19.40
C ALA A 67 -2.65 -10.22 18.28
N PHE A 68 -2.30 -11.50 18.08
CA PHE A 68 -2.95 -12.35 17.10
C PHE A 68 -3.89 -13.34 17.78
N TYR A 69 -5.00 -13.62 17.11
CA TYR A 69 -5.92 -14.69 17.45
C TYR A 69 -6.20 -15.52 16.19
N ILE A 70 -5.82 -16.79 16.24
CA ILE A 70 -6.02 -17.77 15.16
C ILE A 70 -7.05 -18.80 15.61
N LYS A 71 -8.11 -18.95 14.82
CA LYS A 71 -9.11 -19.99 15.02
C LYS A 71 -9.31 -20.77 13.74
N LYS A 72 -8.93 -22.05 13.76
CA LYS A 72 -9.18 -22.97 12.65
C LYS A 72 -10.66 -23.38 12.64
N LYS A 73 -11.37 -23.10 11.55
CA LYS A 73 -12.81 -23.38 11.41
C LYS A 73 -13.13 -24.83 11.05
N THR A 74 -12.21 -25.51 10.36
CA THR A 74 -12.46 -26.80 9.70
C THR A 74 -11.31 -27.79 9.96
N GLY A 75 -11.62 -29.08 10.11
CA GLY A 75 -10.65 -30.17 10.33
C GLY A 75 -10.41 -30.59 11.80
N PHE A 76 -9.72 -31.73 11.99
CA PHE A 76 -9.30 -32.28 13.29
C PHE A 76 -7.77 -32.30 13.37
N PRO A 77 -7.16 -31.87 14.49
CA PRO A 77 -7.78 -31.26 15.67
C PRO A 77 -8.19 -29.79 15.41
N LYS A 78 -9.19 -29.32 16.16
CA LYS A 78 -9.55 -27.89 16.21
C LYS A 78 -8.51 -27.16 17.05
N ILE A 79 -7.70 -26.33 16.41
CA ILE A 79 -6.65 -25.55 17.07
C ILE A 79 -7.13 -24.10 17.18
N THR A 80 -7.02 -23.56 18.38
CA THR A 80 -7.18 -22.14 18.68
C THR A 80 -5.89 -21.70 19.35
N ASP A 81 -5.28 -20.65 18.84
CA ASP A 81 -4.03 -20.12 19.37
C ASP A 81 -4.10 -18.60 19.42
N SER A 82 -3.47 -18.02 20.44
CA SER A 82 -3.49 -16.59 20.66
C SER A 82 -2.22 -16.17 21.40
N GLY A 83 -1.63 -15.07 20.99
CA GLY A 83 -0.42 -14.55 21.60
C GLY A 83 -0.04 -13.18 21.06
N TYR A 84 1.09 -12.68 21.51
CA TYR A 84 1.74 -11.51 20.93
C TYR A 84 2.77 -11.99 19.91
N ALA A 85 2.70 -11.47 18.70
CA ALA A 85 3.77 -11.59 17.72
C ALA A 85 4.61 -10.31 17.81
N ASP A 86 5.89 -10.49 18.15
CA ASP A 86 6.93 -9.48 18.02
C ASP A 86 7.39 -9.38 16.57
#